data_AF-A0A921NGX9-F1
#
_entry.id   AF-A0A921NGX9-F1
#
_cell.length_a   1.000
_cell.length_b   1.000
_cell.length_c   1.000
_cell.angle_alpha   90.00
_cell.angle_beta   90.00
_cell.angle_gamma   90.00
#
_symmetry.space_group_name_H-M   'P 1'
#
loop_
_entity.id
_entity.type
_entity.pdbx_description
1 polymer ?
#
loop_
_entity_poly.entity_id
_entity_poly.type
_entity_poly.pdbx_seq_one_letter_code
_entity_poly.pdbx_strand_id
1 'polypeptide(L)'
;MNEYIQWINLLLFLILAAVIDRTIRLPLLRKWLGLCLLITGPTLLLYATSWIIGAQLESLPIVAFVTGIGLLSTSNIYRRVKNTHPLMIAPTMNLSPNFPEDPVMQQLMQLLHEEIDLPKHKTISLHTSLNFDLGCDGVEAKQFMEALEQDFGVDLGDYDAYRYFQPPVFDVFLKRRAKGRGDKIPLTIGMLYLAIKNHSWDTQTLENLS
;
A
#
# COMPACT_ATOMS: atom_id res chain seq x y z
N MET A 1 10.96 -26.54 35.89
CA MET A 1 10.16 -25.37 36.33
C MET A 1 10.37 -24.16 35.43
N ASN A 2 11.58 -23.90 34.91
CA ASN A 2 11.84 -22.81 33.96
C ASN A 2 11.11 -22.92 32.62
N GLU A 3 11.02 -24.11 32.01
CA GLU A 3 10.38 -24.24 30.69
C GLU A 3 8.89 -23.86 30.69
N TYR A 4 8.13 -24.28 31.72
CA TYR A 4 6.73 -23.90 31.85
C TYR A 4 6.54 -22.38 32.01
N ILE A 5 7.43 -21.73 32.76
CA ILE A 5 7.42 -20.27 32.94
C ILE A 5 7.72 -19.57 31.60
N GLN A 6 8.65 -20.10 30.80
CA GLN A 6 8.94 -19.58 29.47
C GLN A 6 7.75 -19.70 28.52
N TRP A 7 7.07 -20.85 28.49
CA TRP A 7 5.86 -21.03 27.67
C TRP A 7 4.71 -20.10 28.10
N ILE A 8 4.52 -19.90 29.41
CA ILE A 8 3.53 -18.95 29.95
C ILE A 8 3.88 -17.52 29.53
N ASN A 9 5.14 -17.11 29.66
CA ASN A 9 5.60 -15.78 29.25
C ASN A 9 5.41 -15.55 27.75
N LEU A 10 5.76 -16.55 26.92
CA LEU A 10 5.56 -16.49 25.47
C LEU A 10 4.08 -16.33 25.12
N LEU A 11 3.19 -17.13 25.72
CA LEU A 11 1.75 -17.02 25.50
C LEU A 11 1.24 -15.62 25.88
N LEU A 12 1.68 -15.10 27.03
CA LEU A 12 1.30 -13.78 27.52
C LEU A 12 1.76 -12.68 26.56
N PHE A 13 2.98 -12.75 26.04
CA PHE A 13 3.48 -11.79 25.06
C PHE A 13 2.73 -11.86 23.73
N LEU A 14 2.35 -13.05 23.26
CA LEU A 14 1.53 -13.19 22.06
C LEU A 14 0.13 -12.59 22.24
N ILE A 15 -0.50 -12.80 23.41
CA ILE A 15 -1.80 -12.18 23.72
C ILE A 15 -1.66 -10.66 23.76
N LEU A 16 -0.62 -10.14 24.41
CA LEU A 16 -0.35 -8.70 24.45
C LEU A 16 -0.15 -8.12 23.05
N ALA A 17 0.64 -8.79 22.20
CA ALA A 17 0.88 -8.39 20.82
C ALA A 17 -0.43 -8.34 20.01
N ALA A 18 -1.30 -9.34 20.16
CA ALA A 18 -2.60 -9.38 19.49
C ALA A 18 -3.54 -8.26 19.98
N VAL A 19 -3.51 -7.92 21.27
CA VAL A 19 -4.28 -6.79 21.83
C VAL A 19 -3.76 -5.46 21.28
N ILE A 20 -2.44 -5.28 21.20
CA ILE A 20 -1.80 -4.08 20.63
C ILE A 20 -2.21 -3.92 19.16
N ASP A 21 -2.13 -4.99 18.38
CA ASP A 21 -2.52 -4.99 16.97
C ASP A 21 -3.99 -4.56 16.77
N ARG A 22 -4.89 -5.05 17.62
CA ARG A 22 -6.32 -4.74 17.56
C ARG A 22 -6.68 -3.34 18.05
N THR A 23 -5.91 -2.78 18.98
CA THR A 23 -6.14 -1.45 19.57
C THR A 23 -5.60 -0.33 18.69
N ILE A 24 -4.44 -0.51 18.07
CA ILE A 24 -3.81 0.52 17.26
C ILE A 24 -4.41 0.53 15.84
N ARG A 25 -5.45 1.36 15.64
CA ARG A 25 -6.07 1.55 14.31
C ARG A 25 -5.48 2.72 13.51
N LEU A 26 -4.72 3.60 14.15
CA LEU A 26 -4.14 4.77 13.50
C LEU A 26 -2.93 4.38 12.64
N PRO A 27 -2.92 4.64 11.32
CA PRO A 27 -1.89 4.16 10.41
C PRO A 27 -0.50 4.77 10.70
N LEU A 28 -0.45 6.06 11.06
CA LEU A 28 0.80 6.72 11.45
C LEU A 28 1.38 6.12 12.73
N LEU A 29 0.53 5.85 13.73
CA LEU A 29 0.96 5.27 14.99
C LEU A 29 1.43 3.82 14.80
N ARG A 30 0.73 3.00 14.00
CA ARG A 30 1.20 1.64 13.64
C ARG A 30 2.57 1.68 12.97
N LYS A 31 2.79 2.61 12.04
CA LYS A 31 4.07 2.72 11.31
C LYS A 31 5.23 3.06 12.24
N TRP A 32 5.06 4.08 13.08
CA TRP A 32 6.09 4.47 14.05
C TRP A 32 6.36 3.38 15.09
N LEU A 33 5.31 2.79 15.64
CA LEU A 33 5.43 1.77 16.67
C LEU A 33 6.01 0.46 16.09
N GLY A 34 5.63 0.09 14.87
CA GLY A 34 6.19 -1.03 14.13
C GLY A 34 7.70 -0.84 13.85
N LEU A 35 8.11 0.35 13.40
CA LEU A 35 9.53 0.70 13.21
C LEU A 35 10.32 0.64 14.53
N CYS A 36 9.76 1.19 15.61
CA CYS A 36 10.38 1.15 16.93
C CYS A 36 10.58 -0.30 17.40
N LEU A 37 9.58 -1.17 17.26
CA LEU A 37 9.68 -2.58 17.66
C LEU A 37 10.66 -3.38 16.79
N LEU A 38 10.70 -3.08 15.48
CA LEU A 38 11.61 -3.72 14.53
C LEU A 38 13.08 -3.42 14.85
N ILE A 39 13.37 -2.21 15.33
CA ILE A 39 14.74 -1.80 15.70
C ILE A 39 15.09 -2.24 17.13
N THR A 40 14.16 -2.08 18.08
CA THR A 40 14.42 -2.38 19.50
C THR A 40 14.56 -3.87 19.78
N GLY A 41 13.82 -4.75 19.09
CA GLY A 41 13.94 -6.21 19.26
C GLY A 41 15.36 -6.75 19.04
N PRO A 42 15.99 -6.51 17.87
CA PRO A 42 17.37 -6.90 17.60
C PRO A 42 18.38 -6.21 18.52
N THR A 43 18.14 -4.94 18.88
CA THR A 43 19.05 -4.19 19.76
C THR A 43 19.09 -4.79 21.17
N LEU A 44 17.93 -5.21 21.69
CA LEU A 44 17.81 -5.90 22.98
C LEU A 44 18.54 -7.25 22.99
N LEU A 45 18.46 -8.01 21.88
CA LEU A 45 19.20 -9.27 21.74
C LEU A 45 20.72 -9.07 21.79
N LEU A 46 21.23 -7.99 21.20
CA LEU A 46 22.67 -7.72 21.11
C LEU A 46 23.27 -7.08 22.37
N TYR A 47 22.54 -6.17 23.03
CA TYR A 47 23.09 -5.35 24.12
C TYR A 47 22.58 -5.72 25.51
N ALA A 48 21.42 -6.35 25.64
CA ALA A 48 20.77 -6.62 26.92
C ALA A 48 20.63 -8.13 27.23
N THR A 49 21.40 -8.98 26.54
CA THR A 49 21.31 -10.45 26.63
C THR A 49 21.42 -10.94 28.08
N SER A 50 22.31 -10.37 28.88
CA SER A 50 22.51 -10.75 30.29
C SER A 50 21.32 -10.41 31.18
N TRP A 51 20.68 -9.26 30.96
CA TRP A 51 19.48 -8.86 31.69
C TRP A 51 18.26 -9.70 31.29
N ILE A 52 18.14 -10.04 30.01
CA ILE A 52 17.04 -10.84 29.47
C ILE A 52 17.08 -12.28 30.02
N ILE A 53 18.27 -12.87 30.07
CA ILE A 53 18.49 -14.20 30.65
C ILE A 53 18.20 -14.16 32.16
N GLY A 54 18.67 -13.13 32.87
CA GLY A 54 18.41 -12.95 34.31
C GLY A 54 16.93 -12.77 34.65
N ALA A 55 16.15 -12.15 33.76
CA ALA A 55 14.71 -11.92 33.94
C ALA A 55 13.81 -13.03 33.37
N GLN A 56 14.37 -14.07 32.73
CA GLN A 56 13.63 -15.13 32.03
C GLN A 56 12.69 -14.62 30.91
N LEU A 57 13.09 -13.56 30.21
CA LEU A 57 12.30 -12.88 29.17
C LEU A 57 12.82 -13.15 27.74
N GLU A 58 13.34 -14.35 27.49
CA GLU A 58 14.01 -14.71 26.24
C GLU A 58 13.13 -14.56 24.99
N SER A 59 11.81 -14.72 25.13
CA SER A 59 10.84 -14.60 24.03
C SER A 59 10.48 -13.15 23.68
N LEU A 60 10.70 -12.19 24.59
CA LEU A 60 10.28 -10.79 24.44
C LEU A 60 10.84 -10.12 23.18
N PRO A 61 12.16 -10.16 22.89
CA PRO A 61 12.71 -9.47 21.72
C PRO A 61 12.25 -10.10 20.40
N ILE A 62 12.06 -11.42 20.36
CA ILE A 62 11.56 -12.14 19.17
C ILE A 62 10.11 -11.75 18.91
N VAL A 63 9.25 -11.79 19.93
CA VAL A 63 7.85 -11.38 19.81
C VAL A 63 7.73 -9.91 19.44
N ALA A 64 8.55 -9.03 20.02
CA ALA A 64 8.60 -7.61 19.65
C ALA A 64 8.96 -7.42 18.16
N PHE A 65 9.99 -8.11 17.68
CA PHE A 65 10.41 -8.02 16.28
C PHE A 65 9.32 -8.50 15.31
N VAL A 66 8.72 -9.68 15.56
CA VAL A 66 7.62 -10.23 14.73
C VAL A 66 6.39 -9.33 14.78
N THR A 67 6.04 -8.79 15.94
CA THR A 67 4.93 -7.83 16.09
C THR A 67 5.20 -6.55 15.31
N GLY A 68 6.44 -6.06 15.32
CA GLY A 68 6.86 -4.90 14.54
C GLY A 68 6.65 -5.07 13.04
N ILE A 69 7.02 -6.25 12.49
CA ILE A 69 6.77 -6.61 11.09
C ILE A 69 5.27 -6.66 10.81
N GLY A 70 4.50 -7.33 11.68
CA GLY A 70 3.05 -7.46 11.54
C GLY A 70 2.35 -6.10 11.48
N LEU A 71 2.69 -5.17 12.37
CA LEU A 71 2.12 -3.82 12.43
C LEU A 71 2.42 -2.98 11.18
N LEU A 72 3.60 -3.15 10.58
CA LEU A 72 4.00 -2.48 9.34
C LEU A 72 3.30 -3.05 8.11
N SER A 73 3.11 -4.37 8.05
CA SER A 73 2.43 -5.01 6.92
C SER A 73 0.93 -4.70 6.87
N THR A 74 0.31 -4.61 8.04
CA THR A 74 -1.15 -4.43 8.19
C THR A 74 -1.58 -2.96 8.19
N SER A 75 -0.65 -2.00 8.24
CA SER A 75 -0.99 -0.56 8.26
C SER A 75 -1.79 -0.12 7.03
N ASN A 76 -1.51 -0.72 5.86
CA ASN A 76 -2.22 -0.41 4.61
C ASN A 76 -3.68 -0.88 4.65
N ILE A 77 -3.97 -2.00 5.32
CA ILE A 77 -5.34 -2.52 5.50
C ILE A 77 -6.17 -1.56 6.35
N TYR A 78 -5.63 -1.07 7.47
CA TYR A 78 -6.35 -0.14 8.35
C TYR A 78 -6.49 1.27 7.77
N ARG A 79 -5.52 1.72 6.96
CA ARG A 79 -5.65 2.96 6.18
C ARG A 79 -6.86 2.87 5.25
N ARG A 80 -7.05 1.74 4.58
CA ARG A 80 -8.20 1.50 3.69
C ARG A 80 -9.54 1.43 4.42
N VAL A 81 -9.64 0.68 5.52
CA VAL A 81 -10.90 0.58 6.31
C VAL A 81 -11.42 1.95 6.77
N LYS A 82 -10.51 2.91 7.00
CA LYS A 82 -10.91 4.29 7.34
C LYS A 82 -11.49 5.06 6.15
N ASN A 83 -11.01 4.79 4.95
CA ASN A 83 -11.41 5.50 3.72
C ASN A 83 -12.61 4.86 3.03
N THR A 84 -12.90 3.58 3.31
CA THR A 84 -14.08 2.86 2.81
C THR A 84 -15.37 3.41 3.44
N HIS A 85 -15.76 4.62 3.05
CA HIS A 85 -17.11 5.11 3.29
C HIS A 85 -18.06 4.34 2.37
N PRO A 86 -19.14 3.73 2.91
CA PRO A 86 -20.07 2.97 2.09
C PRO A 86 -20.80 3.91 1.13
N LEU A 87 -20.60 3.68 -0.17
CA LEU A 87 -21.44 4.07 -1.29
C LEU A 87 -22.06 5.48 -1.20
N MET A 88 -21.32 6.47 -1.70
CA MET A 88 -21.92 7.58 -2.45
C MET A 88 -21.11 7.85 -3.72
N ILE A 89 -20.94 6.85 -4.59
CA ILE A 89 -20.70 7.16 -6.00
C ILE A 89 -22.03 7.61 -6.60
N ALA A 90 -22.27 8.92 -6.46
CA ALA A 90 -23.00 9.85 -7.34
C ALA A 90 -23.53 11.04 -6.49
N PRO A 91 -23.50 12.31 -6.93
CA PRO A 91 -23.38 12.80 -8.32
C PRO A 91 -22.48 14.06 -8.44
N THR A 92 -21.25 13.97 -8.94
CA THR A 92 -20.59 15.16 -9.54
C THR A 92 -19.50 14.82 -10.54
N MET A 93 -19.01 13.57 -10.63
CA MET A 93 -18.07 13.23 -11.70
C MET A 93 -18.81 13.15 -13.02
N ASN A 94 -18.35 13.96 -13.98
CA ASN A 94 -18.88 13.96 -15.32
C ASN A 94 -18.22 12.79 -16.07
N LEU A 95 -18.92 11.67 -16.23
CA LEU A 95 -18.38 10.51 -16.93
C LEU A 95 -18.71 10.61 -18.43
N SER A 96 -17.82 10.11 -19.28
CA SER A 96 -18.07 9.98 -20.72
C SER A 96 -19.32 9.11 -20.98
N PRO A 97 -20.12 9.40 -22.02
CA PRO A 97 -21.36 8.66 -22.31
C PRO A 97 -21.16 7.15 -22.60
N ASN A 98 -19.94 6.72 -22.96
CA ASN A 98 -19.61 5.31 -23.21
C ASN A 98 -18.82 4.67 -22.06
N PHE A 99 -18.91 5.21 -20.85
CA PHE A 99 -18.17 4.69 -19.71
C PHE A 99 -18.78 3.37 -19.21
N PRO A 100 -17.97 2.31 -18.96
CA PRO A 100 -18.48 1.05 -18.43
C PRO A 100 -19.18 1.22 -17.07
N GLU A 101 -20.37 0.66 -16.91
CA GLU A 101 -21.17 0.74 -15.67
C GLU A 101 -21.07 -0.52 -14.78
N ASP A 102 -20.14 -1.41 -15.09
CA ASP A 102 -19.99 -2.67 -14.37
C ASP A 102 -19.38 -2.46 -12.96
N PRO A 103 -19.61 -3.37 -12.00
CA PRO A 103 -19.21 -3.17 -10.61
C PRO A 103 -17.70 -3.00 -10.42
N VAL A 104 -16.89 -3.60 -11.30
CA VAL A 104 -15.43 -3.47 -11.26
C VAL A 104 -15.02 -2.04 -11.60
N MET A 105 -15.61 -1.45 -12.64
CA MET A 105 -15.34 -0.07 -12.99
C MET A 105 -15.76 0.89 -11.87
N GLN A 106 -16.92 0.67 -11.25
CA GLN A 106 -17.38 1.48 -10.12
C GLN A 106 -16.40 1.44 -8.94
N GLN A 107 -15.89 0.25 -8.60
CA GLN A 107 -14.87 0.08 -7.56
C GLN A 107 -13.54 0.75 -7.94
N LEU A 108 -13.11 0.63 -9.20
CA LEU A 108 -11.90 1.31 -9.68
C LEU A 108 -12.03 2.83 -9.56
N MET A 109 -13.18 3.38 -9.96
CA MET A 109 -13.46 4.81 -9.83
C MET A 109 -13.52 5.26 -8.36
N GLN A 110 -14.00 4.40 -7.46
CA GLN A 110 -13.94 4.66 -6.03
C GLN A 110 -12.49 4.77 -5.55
N LEU A 111 -11.66 3.79 -5.89
CA LEU A 111 -10.26 3.77 -5.49
C LEU A 111 -9.49 4.99 -6.05
N LEU A 112 -9.75 5.35 -7.31
CA LEU A 112 -9.17 6.54 -7.93
C LEU A 112 -9.59 7.82 -7.19
N HIS A 113 -10.86 7.94 -6.79
CA HIS A 113 -11.32 9.09 -6.03
C HIS A 113 -10.69 9.15 -4.63
N GLU A 114 -10.53 8.01 -3.95
CA GLU A 114 -9.97 7.95 -2.60
C GLU A 114 -8.46 8.25 -2.55
N GLU A 115 -7.69 7.79 -3.54
CA GLU A 115 -6.22 7.91 -3.52
C GLU A 115 -5.67 9.09 -4.34
N ILE A 116 -6.37 9.55 -5.38
CA ILE A 116 -5.87 10.59 -6.32
C ILE A 116 -6.74 11.87 -6.30
N ASP A 117 -7.93 11.82 -5.70
CA ASP A 117 -8.93 12.91 -5.70
C ASP A 117 -9.33 13.37 -7.12
N LEU A 118 -10.30 12.66 -7.70
CA LEU A 118 -10.77 12.94 -9.05
C LEU A 118 -11.44 14.34 -9.20
N PRO A 119 -11.13 15.08 -10.29
CA PRO A 119 -11.68 16.40 -10.52
C PRO A 119 -13.18 16.37 -10.81
N LYS A 120 -13.96 17.15 -10.06
CA LYS A 120 -15.43 17.21 -10.16
C LYS A 120 -15.96 17.89 -11.43
N HIS A 121 -15.13 18.64 -12.14
CA HIS A 121 -15.56 19.45 -13.28
C HIS A 121 -15.01 18.95 -14.62
N LYS A 122 -14.11 17.97 -14.62
CA LYS A 122 -13.51 17.41 -15.84
C LYS A 122 -14.30 16.16 -16.25
N THR A 123 -14.49 15.99 -17.55
CA THR A 123 -15.09 14.75 -18.05
C THR A 123 -14.06 13.62 -17.97
N ILE A 124 -14.37 12.57 -17.23
CA ILE A 124 -13.51 11.40 -17.08
C ILE A 124 -13.90 10.34 -18.13
N SER A 125 -12.91 9.83 -18.82
CA SER A 125 -13.05 8.80 -19.86
C SER A 125 -12.02 7.71 -19.65
N LEU A 126 -12.13 6.59 -20.38
CA LEU A 126 -11.13 5.53 -20.34
C LEU A 126 -9.75 6.00 -20.82
N HIS A 127 -9.68 7.02 -21.67
CA HIS A 127 -8.41 7.59 -22.15
C HIS A 127 -7.81 8.62 -21.18
N THR A 128 -8.54 8.99 -20.13
CA THR A 128 -8.04 9.92 -19.12
C THR A 128 -6.82 9.29 -18.44
N SER A 129 -5.70 10.01 -18.49
CA SER A 129 -4.42 9.57 -17.98
C SER A 129 -4.17 10.02 -16.54
N LEU A 130 -3.71 9.12 -15.69
CA LEU A 130 -3.42 9.45 -14.29
C LEU A 130 -2.28 10.48 -14.20
N ASN A 131 -1.21 10.26 -14.95
CA ASN A 131 -0.02 11.08 -14.91
C ASN A 131 -0.17 12.45 -15.61
N PHE A 132 -0.85 12.53 -16.77
CA PHE A 132 -0.97 13.80 -17.49
C PHE A 132 -2.29 14.54 -17.21
N ASP A 133 -3.43 13.84 -17.23
CA ASP A 133 -4.74 14.47 -17.10
C ASP A 133 -5.16 14.76 -15.67
N LEU A 134 -4.77 13.90 -14.74
CA LEU A 134 -5.08 14.01 -13.32
C LEU A 134 -3.90 14.58 -12.51
N GLY A 135 -2.71 14.67 -13.11
CA GLY A 135 -1.53 15.21 -12.46
C GLY A 135 -1.01 14.37 -11.30
N CYS A 136 -1.36 13.08 -11.26
CA CYS A 136 -0.96 12.16 -10.21
C CYS A 136 0.56 12.01 -10.18
N ASP A 137 1.15 12.23 -9.00
CA ASP A 137 2.60 12.13 -8.83
C ASP A 137 3.06 10.68 -8.59
N GLY A 138 4.37 10.44 -8.63
CA GLY A 138 4.91 9.09 -8.43
C GLY A 138 4.70 8.51 -7.02
N VAL A 139 4.43 9.35 -6.01
CA VAL A 139 4.20 8.90 -4.62
C VAL A 139 2.75 8.46 -4.45
N GLU A 140 1.81 9.27 -4.94
CA GLU A 140 0.38 8.95 -5.03
C GLU A 140 0.16 7.71 -5.90
N ALA A 141 0.76 7.68 -7.08
CA ALA A 141 0.68 6.54 -8.00
C ALA A 141 1.20 5.25 -7.37
N LYS A 142 2.29 5.32 -6.60
CA LYS A 142 2.80 4.13 -5.89
C LYS A 142 1.76 3.60 -4.90
N GLN A 143 1.15 4.48 -4.11
CA GLN A 143 0.13 4.08 -3.13
C GLN A 143 -1.10 3.51 -3.83
N PHE A 144 -1.53 4.15 -4.91
CA PHE A 144 -2.65 3.69 -5.73
C PHE A 144 -2.39 2.32 -6.37
N MET A 145 -1.18 2.07 -6.91
CA MET A 145 -0.86 0.78 -7.55
C MET A 145 -0.71 -0.36 -6.53
N GLU A 146 -0.12 -0.10 -5.36
CA GLU A 146 -0.18 -1.04 -4.22
C GLU A 146 -1.64 -1.29 -3.82
N ALA A 147 -2.49 -0.28 -3.93
CA ALA A 147 -3.89 -0.41 -3.64
C ALA A 147 -4.60 -1.33 -4.64
N LEU A 148 -4.35 -1.11 -5.93
CA LEU A 148 -4.87 -1.87 -7.04
C LEU A 148 -4.56 -3.38 -6.92
N GLU A 149 -3.30 -3.71 -6.64
CA GLU A 149 -2.83 -5.10 -6.48
C GLU A 149 -3.60 -5.81 -5.36
N GLN A 150 -3.76 -5.18 -4.19
CA GLN A 150 -4.39 -5.85 -3.05
C GLN A 150 -5.92 -5.94 -3.15
N ASP A 151 -6.61 -4.91 -3.68
CA ASP A 151 -8.09 -4.90 -3.72
C ASP A 151 -8.65 -5.71 -4.90
N PHE A 152 -7.96 -5.68 -6.04
CA PHE A 152 -8.41 -6.34 -7.25
C PHE A 152 -7.63 -7.64 -7.55
N GLY A 153 -6.59 -7.94 -6.76
CA GLY A 153 -5.76 -9.12 -6.97
C GLY A 153 -5.01 -9.07 -8.30
N VAL A 154 -4.58 -7.88 -8.75
CA VAL A 154 -3.85 -7.72 -10.02
C VAL A 154 -2.39 -8.06 -9.81
N ASP A 155 -1.89 -9.06 -10.52
CA ASP A 155 -0.44 -9.31 -10.58
C ASP A 155 0.23 -8.20 -11.38
N LEU A 156 1.07 -7.40 -10.73
CA LEU A 156 1.75 -6.27 -11.36
C LEU A 156 2.89 -6.71 -12.30
N GLY A 157 3.30 -7.98 -12.31
CA GLY A 157 4.13 -8.57 -13.37
C GLY A 157 5.31 -7.70 -13.83
N ASP A 158 5.19 -7.13 -15.04
CA ASP A 158 6.20 -6.30 -15.70
C ASP A 158 6.04 -4.77 -15.52
N TYR A 159 5.13 -4.35 -14.64
CA TYR A 159 4.85 -2.95 -14.34
C TYR A 159 6.11 -2.17 -13.90
N ASP A 160 6.43 -1.09 -14.62
CA ASP A 160 7.50 -0.17 -14.27
C ASP A 160 6.94 1.23 -14.00
N ALA A 161 6.89 1.62 -12.72
CA ALA A 161 6.39 2.94 -12.31
C ALA A 161 7.12 4.10 -12.99
N TYR A 162 8.41 3.96 -13.31
CA TYR A 162 9.18 5.03 -13.96
C TYR A 162 8.90 5.14 -15.45
N ARG A 163 8.14 4.21 -16.05
CA ARG A 163 7.67 4.30 -17.43
C ARG A 163 6.56 5.35 -17.56
N TYR A 164 5.69 5.43 -16.55
CA TYR A 164 4.52 6.31 -16.53
C TYR A 164 4.74 7.58 -15.69
N PHE A 165 5.39 7.46 -14.53
CA PHE A 165 5.50 8.56 -13.57
C PHE A 165 6.93 9.11 -13.49
N GLN A 166 7.02 10.40 -13.13
CA GLN A 166 8.31 11.00 -12.83
C GLN A 166 8.74 10.63 -11.41
N PRO A 167 10.03 10.31 -11.19
CA PRO A 167 10.53 10.11 -9.84
C PRO A 167 10.46 11.42 -9.04
N PRO A 168 10.27 11.36 -7.72
CA PRO A 168 10.26 12.54 -6.87
C PRO A 168 11.54 13.36 -7.02
N VAL A 169 11.40 14.68 -7.05
CA VAL A 169 12.46 15.64 -7.42
C VAL A 169 13.68 15.55 -6.49
N PHE A 170 13.50 15.13 -5.24
CA PHE A 170 14.55 15.10 -4.22
C PHE A 170 15.42 13.84 -4.24
N ASP A 171 15.03 12.81 -4.98
CA ASP A 171 15.78 11.55 -4.97
C ASP A 171 16.76 11.47 -6.16
N VAL A 172 18.03 11.78 -5.86
CA VAL A 172 19.13 11.80 -6.84
C VAL A 172 19.37 10.41 -7.46
N PHE A 173 19.14 9.34 -6.70
CA PHE A 173 19.32 7.97 -7.19
C PHE A 173 18.20 7.60 -8.16
N LEU A 174 16.95 7.94 -7.82
CA LEU A 174 15.80 7.69 -8.70
C LEU A 174 15.87 8.55 -9.97
N LYS A 175 16.29 9.81 -9.85
CA LYS A 175 16.57 10.66 -11.02
C LYS A 175 17.60 10.05 -11.96
N ARG A 176 18.68 9.47 -11.42
CA ARG A 176 19.70 8.80 -12.24
C ARG A 176 19.14 7.57 -12.97
N ARG A 177 18.29 6.79 -12.30
CA ARG A 177 17.62 5.61 -12.90
C ARG A 177 16.59 5.98 -13.97
N ALA A 178 15.91 7.11 -13.80
CA ALA A 178 14.96 7.62 -14.78
C ALA A 178 15.63 8.38 -15.95
N LYS A 179 16.88 8.82 -15.79
CA LYS A 179 17.64 9.55 -16.81
C LYS A 179 17.92 8.63 -18.01
N GLY A 180 17.40 9.01 -19.19
CA GLY A 180 17.56 8.25 -20.43
C GLY A 180 16.37 7.36 -20.81
N ARG A 181 15.28 7.35 -20.03
CA ARG A 181 14.06 6.56 -20.32
C ARG A 181 13.06 7.21 -21.28
N GLY A 182 13.43 8.32 -21.94
CA GLY A 182 12.56 9.01 -22.89
C GLY A 182 11.36 9.71 -22.24
N ASP A 183 10.41 10.12 -23.09
CA ASP A 183 9.16 10.75 -22.67
C ASP A 183 8.24 9.75 -21.96
N LYS A 184 7.44 10.23 -21.02
CA LYS A 184 6.53 9.39 -20.24
C LYS A 184 5.33 8.97 -21.09
N ILE A 185 4.88 7.73 -20.89
CA ILE A 185 3.70 7.18 -21.55
C ILE A 185 2.48 7.47 -20.68
N PRO A 186 1.31 7.82 -21.24
CA PRO A 186 0.09 8.01 -20.46
C PRO A 186 -0.36 6.68 -19.84
N LEU A 187 -0.55 6.66 -18.51
CA LEU A 187 -1.21 5.53 -17.85
C LEU A 187 -2.70 5.85 -17.74
N THR A 188 -3.52 5.20 -18.57
CA THR A 188 -4.94 5.53 -18.70
C THR A 188 -5.84 4.68 -17.79
N ILE A 189 -7.04 5.18 -17.48
CA ILE A 189 -8.06 4.42 -16.74
C ILE A 189 -8.44 3.14 -17.49
N GLY A 190 -8.43 3.16 -18.83
CA GLY A 190 -8.66 1.99 -19.66
C GLY A 190 -7.63 0.89 -19.46
N MET A 191 -6.34 1.24 -19.34
CA MET A 191 -5.28 0.29 -19.01
C MET A 191 -5.53 -0.36 -17.63
N LEU A 192 -5.85 0.45 -16.62
CA LEU A 192 -6.15 -0.07 -15.28
C LEU A 192 -7.35 -1.03 -15.28
N TYR A 193 -8.42 -0.64 -15.98
CA TYR A 193 -9.61 -1.46 -16.09
C TYR A 193 -9.32 -2.79 -16.80
N LEU A 194 -8.55 -2.79 -17.89
CA LEU A 194 -8.17 -4.04 -18.55
C LEU A 194 -7.26 -4.91 -17.67
N ALA A 195 -6.28 -4.31 -16.99
CA ALA A 195 -5.40 -5.04 -16.08
C ALA A 195 -6.18 -5.73 -14.97
N ILE A 196 -7.21 -5.06 -14.42
CA ILE A 196 -8.12 -5.68 -13.45
C ILE A 196 -8.92 -6.82 -14.07
N LYS A 197 -9.49 -6.64 -15.26
CA LYS A 197 -10.26 -7.70 -15.94
C LYS A 197 -9.43 -8.94 -16.23
N ASN A 198 -8.15 -8.76 -16.53
CA ASN A 198 -7.21 -9.84 -16.81
C ASN A 198 -6.54 -10.38 -15.53
N HIS A 199 -6.73 -9.72 -14.38
CA HIS A 199 -5.99 -9.96 -13.13
C HIS A 199 -4.46 -9.94 -13.28
N SER A 200 -3.96 -9.27 -14.31
CA SER A 200 -2.53 -9.23 -14.64
C SER A 200 -2.18 -7.96 -15.37
N TRP A 201 -1.02 -7.39 -15.06
CA TRP A 201 -0.41 -6.30 -15.80
C TRP A 201 0.50 -6.85 -16.89
N ASP A 202 0.11 -6.59 -18.14
CA ASP A 202 0.93 -6.86 -19.32
C ASP A 202 1.13 -5.53 -20.06
N THR A 203 2.31 -4.95 -19.89
CA THR A 203 2.62 -3.61 -20.40
C THR A 203 2.42 -3.51 -21.92
N GLN A 204 2.75 -4.54 -22.68
CA GLN A 204 2.65 -4.50 -24.13
C GLN A 204 1.20 -4.50 -24.59
N THR A 205 0.35 -5.34 -24.01
CA THR A 205 -1.07 -5.39 -24.40
C THR A 205 -1.82 -4.14 -23.96
N LEU A 206 -1.51 -3.62 -22.76
CA LEU A 206 -2.17 -2.43 -22.21
C LEU A 206 -1.81 -1.16 -22.99
N GLU A 207 -0.54 -0.98 -23.37
CA GLU A 207 -0.12 0.21 -24.14
C GLU A 207 -0.58 0.18 -25.59
N ASN A 208 -0.89 -0.99 -26.15
CA ASN A 208 -1.51 -1.07 -27.48
C ASN A 208 -2.98 -0.63 -27.49
N LEU A 209 -3.61 -0.44 -26.32
CA LEU A 209 -4.97 0.08 -26.20
C LEU A 209 -5.03 1.62 -26.18
N SER A 210 -3.93 2.28 -25.83
CA SER A 210 -3.85 3.74 -25.66
C SER A 210 -3.52 4.44 -26.97
#